data_AF-A0A9W5ACZ5-F1
#
_entry.id   AF-A0A9W5ACZ5-F1
#
_cell.length_a   1.000
_cell.length_b   1.000
_cell.length_c   1.000
_cell.angle_alpha   90.00
_cell.angle_beta   90.00
_cell.angle_gamma   90.00
#
_symmetry.space_group_name_H-M   'P 1'
#
loop_
_entity.id
_entity.type
_entity.pdbx_description
1 polymer ?
#
loop_
_entity_poly.entity_id
_entity_poly.type
_entity_poly.pdbx_seq_one_letter_code
_entity_poly.pdbx_strand_id
1 'polypeptide(L)'
;MSLFQKTAIALARSPGAGRAMRALATRSSLARRFVGGADIAEAVRTAARLREVHGIRASLFYLGEYVADPEAIEHNTRQAMQACAALGGAGLDVHVSIDPTAIGYMRDDALGRENARRIAAAARQAAGGGRDWVVLDMEDSGLRERTCALHAELLRAGLPAGLTLQARRRRTLVDLAQVVGQRTSLRLVKGAFPERALDHAGRARIDQAYLDAATLMLTPRARDAGFLPVFGTHDDRLAGAVMALAREQGWAPDEFEFEMLYGVRPDWQLALRRLGYAVRVYLPFGADWWPYAVRRVGENPRNAWLLARSLAADGEYFG
;
A
#
# COMPACT_ATOMS: atom_id res chain seq x y z
N MET A 1 -7.38 21.25 -9.24
CA MET A 1 -6.36 21.16 -8.17
C MET A 1 -6.43 22.41 -7.31
N SER A 2 -6.43 22.28 -5.98
CA SER A 2 -6.37 23.45 -5.08
C SER A 2 -4.99 24.12 -5.13
N LEU A 3 -4.90 25.39 -4.76
CA LEU A 3 -3.63 26.14 -4.69
C LEU A 3 -2.63 25.44 -3.75
N PHE A 4 -3.14 24.85 -2.65
CA PHE A 4 -2.37 24.04 -1.69
C PHE A 4 -1.76 22.77 -2.29
N GLN A 5 -2.50 22.07 -3.15
CA GLN A 5 -1.98 20.89 -3.86
C GLN A 5 -0.88 21.27 -4.85
N LYS A 6 -1.04 22.39 -5.56
CA LYS A 6 -0.03 22.89 -6.50
C LYS A 6 1.26 23.31 -5.77
N THR A 7 1.15 23.98 -4.63
CA THR A 7 2.32 24.36 -3.82
C THR A 7 2.99 23.15 -3.17
N ALA A 8 2.25 22.16 -2.65
CA ALA A 8 2.83 20.94 -2.10
C ALA A 8 3.60 20.13 -3.17
N ILE A 9 3.05 20.01 -4.39
CA ILE A 9 3.72 19.34 -5.51
C ILE A 9 4.97 20.12 -5.96
N ALA A 10 4.88 21.46 -6.03
CA ALA A 10 6.03 22.30 -6.37
C ALA A 10 7.15 22.19 -5.31
N LEU A 11 6.78 22.12 -4.02
CA LEU A 11 7.72 21.96 -2.91
C LEU A 11 8.38 20.57 -2.93
N ALA A 12 7.60 19.51 -3.20
CA ALA A 12 8.09 18.13 -3.33
C ALA A 12 9.05 17.94 -4.51
N ARG A 13 8.95 18.79 -5.54
CA ARG A 13 9.82 18.79 -6.74
C ARG A 13 11.03 19.70 -6.62
N SER A 14 11.19 20.46 -5.53
CA SER A 14 12.32 21.39 -5.37
C SER A 14 13.57 20.68 -4.85
N PRO A 15 14.70 20.66 -5.59
CA PRO A 15 15.94 20.04 -5.14
C PRO A 15 16.54 20.71 -3.89
N GLY A 16 16.33 22.02 -3.74
CA GLY A 16 16.79 22.79 -2.57
C GLY A 16 15.98 22.46 -1.31
N ALA A 17 14.66 22.34 -1.43
CA ALA A 17 13.79 21.91 -0.34
C ALA A 17 14.09 20.44 0.04
N GLY A 18 14.33 19.58 -0.95
CA GLY A 18 14.73 18.18 -0.71
C GLY A 18 16.03 18.06 0.09
N ARG A 19 17.06 18.85 -0.23
CA ARG A 19 18.33 18.85 0.53
C ARG A 19 18.19 19.39 1.96
N ALA A 20 17.52 20.53 2.13
CA ALA A 20 17.29 21.13 3.45
C ALA A 20 16.47 20.21 4.36
N MET A 21 15.47 19.53 3.79
CA MET A 21 14.60 18.65 4.56
C MET A 21 15.21 17.27 4.81
N ARG A 22 16.08 16.75 3.92
CA ARG A 22 16.94 15.59 4.26
C ARG A 22 17.87 15.89 5.45
N ALA A 23 18.40 17.11 5.55
CA ALA A 23 19.19 17.53 6.71
C ALA A 23 18.35 17.74 7.99
N LEU A 24 17.08 18.12 7.86
CA LEU A 24 16.12 18.18 8.97
C LEU A 24 15.62 16.76 9.35
N ALA A 25 15.56 15.84 8.40
CA ALA A 25 15.18 14.45 8.57
C ALA A 25 16.12 13.68 9.48
N THR A 26 17.42 13.83 9.22
CA THR A 26 18.49 13.23 10.01
C THR A 26 18.47 13.72 11.46
N ARG A 27 17.71 14.78 11.74
CA ARG A 27 17.58 15.43 13.06
C ARG A 27 16.18 15.29 13.69
N SER A 28 15.19 14.68 13.04
CA SER A 28 13.81 14.65 13.56
C SER A 28 13.25 13.23 13.74
N SER A 29 12.59 13.01 14.89
CA SER A 29 11.82 11.80 15.26
C SER A 29 10.65 11.49 14.30
N LEU A 30 10.31 12.42 13.41
CA LEU A 30 9.18 12.37 12.49
C LEU A 30 9.36 11.35 11.35
N ALA A 31 10.58 11.22 10.83
CA ALA A 31 10.87 10.25 9.76
C ALA A 31 10.67 8.82 10.26
N ARG A 32 11.14 8.51 11.49
CA ARG A 32 10.96 7.20 12.14
C ARG A 32 9.50 6.85 12.42
N ARG A 33 8.61 7.84 12.52
CA ARG A 33 7.19 7.61 12.81
C ARG A 33 6.41 7.09 11.60
N PHE A 34 6.80 7.47 10.38
CA PHE A 34 6.05 7.16 9.15
C PHE A 34 6.84 6.34 8.12
N VAL A 35 8.10 6.08 8.39
CA VAL A 35 9.01 5.27 7.58
C VAL A 35 9.55 4.15 8.47
N GLY A 36 9.42 2.90 8.01
CA GLY A 36 9.84 1.73 8.75
C GLY A 36 11.35 1.54 8.85
N GLY A 37 12.13 2.28 8.08
CA GLY A 37 13.59 2.22 8.08
C GLY A 37 14.21 3.05 6.95
N ALA A 38 15.44 3.49 7.14
CA ALA A 38 16.22 4.16 6.10
C ALA A 38 16.69 3.19 5.00
N ASP A 39 16.78 1.89 5.33
CA ASP A 39 17.18 0.82 4.43
C ASP A 39 16.33 -0.45 4.65
N ILE A 40 16.61 -1.48 3.84
CA ILE A 40 15.91 -2.78 3.88
C ILE A 40 16.11 -3.47 5.24
N ALA A 41 17.30 -3.40 5.82
CA ALA A 41 17.61 -4.11 7.07
C ALA A 41 16.84 -3.50 8.25
N GLU A 42 16.75 -2.18 8.32
CA GLU A 42 15.89 -1.47 9.27
C GLU A 42 14.41 -1.78 9.05
N ALA A 43 13.94 -1.75 7.80
CA ALA A 43 12.54 -2.04 7.49
C ALA A 43 12.13 -3.47 7.91
N VAL A 44 12.99 -4.46 7.66
CA VAL A 44 12.75 -5.85 8.06
C VAL A 44 12.81 -6.01 9.57
N ARG A 45 13.73 -5.34 10.27
CA ARG A 45 13.73 -5.32 11.76
C ARG A 45 12.43 -4.74 12.31
N THR A 46 11.93 -3.65 11.73
CA THR A 46 10.65 -3.05 12.11
C THR A 46 9.48 -4.01 11.86
N ALA A 47 9.46 -4.67 10.69
CA ALA A 47 8.45 -5.66 10.36
C ALA A 47 8.48 -6.89 11.30
N ALA A 48 9.67 -7.39 11.64
CA ALA A 48 9.84 -8.48 12.59
C ALA A 48 9.31 -8.09 13.98
N ARG A 49 9.69 -6.92 14.50
CA ARG A 49 9.20 -6.41 15.79
C ARG A 49 7.68 -6.25 15.81
N LEU A 50 7.09 -5.71 14.74
CA LEU A 50 5.64 -5.60 14.59
C LEU A 50 4.94 -6.96 14.70
N ARG A 51 5.51 -7.99 14.04
CA ARG A 51 4.96 -9.34 14.04
C ARG A 51 5.11 -10.01 15.40
N GLU A 52 6.29 -9.91 16.01
CA GLU A 52 6.61 -10.53 17.30
C GLU A 52 5.82 -9.92 18.45
N VAL A 53 5.82 -8.59 18.57
CA VAL A 53 5.26 -7.90 19.74
C VAL A 53 3.75 -7.71 19.62
N HIS A 54 3.22 -7.49 18.41
CA HIS A 54 1.82 -7.09 18.21
C HIS A 54 1.04 -8.04 17.30
N GLY A 55 1.68 -9.06 16.71
CA GLY A 55 1.05 -9.90 15.70
C GLY A 55 0.65 -9.14 14.44
N ILE A 56 1.25 -7.97 14.19
CA ILE A 56 0.96 -7.11 13.03
C ILE A 56 1.91 -7.49 11.89
N ARG A 57 1.36 -7.71 10.70
CA ARG A 57 2.12 -7.99 9.47
C ARG A 57 2.57 -6.69 8.80
N ALA A 58 3.52 -6.76 7.88
CA ALA A 58 3.98 -5.59 7.12
C ALA A 58 3.86 -5.81 5.60
N SER A 59 3.59 -4.73 4.86
CA SER A 59 3.79 -4.64 3.41
C SER A 59 4.92 -3.65 3.17
N LEU A 60 6.09 -4.11 2.72
CA LEU A 60 7.21 -3.21 2.45
C LEU A 60 6.97 -2.43 1.16
N PHE A 61 7.31 -1.15 1.16
CA PHE A 61 7.24 -0.28 -0.02
C PHE A 61 8.51 0.55 -0.10
N TYR A 62 9.27 0.40 -1.18
CA TYR A 62 10.46 1.21 -1.37
C TYR A 62 10.10 2.62 -1.84
N LEU A 63 10.59 3.63 -1.13
CA LEU A 63 10.45 5.04 -1.46
C LEU A 63 11.45 5.44 -2.54
N GLY A 64 11.23 4.94 -3.76
CA GLY A 64 12.01 5.30 -4.94
C GLY A 64 11.56 6.62 -5.57
N GLU A 65 12.43 7.20 -6.40
CA GLU A 65 12.06 8.36 -7.21
C GLU A 65 11.11 7.94 -8.36
N TYR A 66 10.15 8.80 -8.69
CA TYR A 66 9.28 8.63 -9.86
C TYR A 66 10.05 9.07 -11.10
N VAL A 67 10.60 8.10 -11.83
CA VAL A 67 11.68 8.36 -12.78
C VAL A 67 11.47 7.67 -14.11
N ALA A 68 11.81 8.40 -15.17
CA ALA A 68 12.04 7.82 -16.50
C ALA A 68 13.51 7.42 -16.70
N ASP A 69 14.36 7.61 -15.69
CA ASP A 69 15.78 7.28 -15.70
C ASP A 69 16.01 5.76 -15.53
N PRO A 70 16.74 5.08 -16.44
CA PRO A 70 16.95 3.63 -16.38
C PRO A 70 17.69 3.16 -15.14
N GLU A 71 18.68 3.92 -14.66
CA GLU A 71 19.48 3.52 -13.50
C GLU A 71 18.64 3.55 -12.23
N ALA A 72 17.82 4.59 -12.06
CA ALA A 72 16.88 4.68 -10.97
C ALA A 72 15.77 3.61 -11.04
N ILE A 73 15.26 3.29 -12.24
CA ILE A 73 14.29 2.19 -12.43
C ILE A 73 14.90 0.83 -12.02
N GLU A 74 16.13 0.54 -12.44
CA GLU A 74 16.84 -0.69 -12.05
C GLU A 74 17.12 -0.69 -10.54
N HIS A 75 17.49 0.45 -9.96
CA HIS A 75 17.68 0.58 -8.52
C HIS A 75 16.39 0.25 -7.76
N ASN A 76 15.26 0.87 -8.12
CA ASN A 76 13.95 0.62 -7.52
C ASN A 76 13.56 -0.87 -7.60
N THR A 77 13.74 -1.47 -8.78
CA THR A 77 13.47 -2.89 -9.04
C THR A 77 14.30 -3.78 -8.13
N ARG A 78 15.61 -3.51 -8.02
CA ARG A 78 16.52 -4.24 -7.14
C ARG A 78 16.17 -4.08 -5.66
N GLN A 79 15.78 -2.89 -5.22
CA GLN A 79 15.35 -2.67 -3.82
C GLN A 79 14.11 -3.51 -3.48
N ALA A 80 13.13 -3.59 -4.39
CA ALA A 80 11.96 -4.44 -4.21
C ALA A 80 12.34 -5.94 -4.15
N MET A 81 13.20 -6.41 -5.06
CA MET A 81 13.69 -7.81 -5.04
C MET A 81 14.47 -8.15 -3.77
N GLN A 82 15.34 -7.25 -3.32
CA GLN A 82 16.11 -7.44 -2.08
C GLN A 82 15.21 -7.41 -0.84
N ALA A 83 14.17 -6.57 -0.83
CA ALA A 83 13.16 -6.60 0.22
C ALA A 83 12.41 -7.93 0.27
N CYS A 84 12.06 -8.52 -0.88
CA CYS A 84 11.47 -9.86 -0.94
C CYS A 84 12.39 -10.90 -0.29
N ALA A 85 13.66 -10.93 -0.68
CA ALA A 85 14.64 -11.87 -0.14
C ALA A 85 14.86 -11.68 1.37
N ALA A 86 14.93 -10.43 1.84
CA ALA A 86 15.15 -10.12 3.24
C ALA A 86 13.95 -10.48 4.13
N LEU A 87 12.71 -10.28 3.64
CA LEU A 87 11.49 -10.75 4.32
C LEU A 87 11.46 -12.27 4.45
N GLY A 88 11.74 -12.98 3.35
CA GLY A 88 11.79 -14.43 3.34
C GLY A 88 12.87 -15.01 4.26
N GLY A 89 14.07 -14.43 4.23
CA GLY A 89 15.17 -14.82 5.13
C GLY A 89 14.89 -14.57 6.61
N ALA A 90 13.99 -13.64 6.94
CA ALA A 90 13.52 -13.38 8.30
C ALA A 90 12.30 -14.24 8.69
N GLY A 91 11.83 -15.14 7.82
CA GLY A 91 10.64 -15.96 8.06
C GLY A 91 9.33 -15.17 8.11
N LEU A 92 9.30 -13.98 7.52
CA LEU A 92 8.11 -13.12 7.46
C LEU A 92 7.32 -13.37 6.18
N ASP A 93 6.07 -12.92 6.15
CA ASP A 93 5.29 -12.80 4.91
C ASP A 93 6.09 -11.97 3.90
N VAL A 94 6.30 -12.49 2.69
CA VAL A 94 6.90 -11.76 1.57
C VAL A 94 5.79 -10.94 0.92
N HIS A 95 5.57 -9.73 1.44
CA HIS A 95 4.55 -8.82 0.94
C HIS A 95 5.17 -7.48 0.60
N VAL A 96 5.25 -7.16 -0.70
CA VAL A 96 5.90 -5.95 -1.22
C VAL A 96 4.92 -5.20 -2.10
N SER A 97 4.74 -3.92 -1.84
CA SER A 97 4.00 -3.01 -2.72
C SER A 97 4.94 -2.34 -3.70
N ILE A 98 4.48 -2.15 -4.94
CA ILE A 98 5.22 -1.44 -5.98
C ILE A 98 4.28 -0.51 -6.76
N ASP A 99 4.75 0.70 -7.05
CA ASP A 99 4.12 1.59 -8.02
C ASP A 99 4.62 1.18 -9.43
N PRO A 100 3.73 0.85 -10.39
CA PRO A 100 4.13 0.55 -11.76
C PRO A 100 5.05 1.60 -12.39
N THR A 101 4.84 2.88 -12.13
CA THR A 101 5.71 3.94 -12.67
C THR A 101 7.15 3.86 -12.16
N ALA A 102 7.35 3.43 -10.91
CA ALA A 102 8.67 3.32 -10.29
C ALA A 102 9.53 2.19 -10.91
N ILE A 103 8.90 1.25 -11.63
CA ILE A 103 9.58 0.11 -12.25
C ILE A 103 9.61 0.19 -13.79
N GLY A 104 9.25 1.34 -14.37
CA GLY A 104 9.52 1.64 -15.78
C GLY A 104 8.31 1.89 -16.68
N TYR A 105 7.07 1.82 -16.17
CA TYR A 105 5.87 2.06 -16.98
C TYR A 105 5.76 3.48 -17.57
N MET A 106 6.49 4.45 -17.03
CA MET A 106 6.57 5.81 -17.63
C MET A 106 7.50 5.89 -18.83
N ARG A 107 8.39 4.91 -19.00
CA ARG A 107 9.41 4.88 -20.04
C ARG A 107 9.04 3.93 -21.16
N ASP A 108 8.76 2.68 -20.80
CA ASP A 108 8.46 1.61 -21.73
C ASP A 108 7.64 0.52 -21.01
N ASP A 109 6.50 0.16 -21.61
CA ASP A 109 5.62 -0.87 -21.09
C ASP A 109 6.32 -2.24 -21.05
N ALA A 110 7.23 -2.55 -21.98
CA ALA A 110 7.96 -3.83 -21.97
C ALA A 110 8.94 -3.89 -20.80
N LEU A 111 9.70 -2.81 -20.56
CA LEU A 111 10.56 -2.67 -19.38
C LEU A 111 9.79 -2.82 -18.07
N GLY A 112 8.65 -2.11 -17.94
CA GLY A 112 7.80 -2.19 -16.74
C GLY A 112 7.30 -3.61 -16.46
N ARG A 113 6.83 -4.32 -17.49
CA ARG A 113 6.40 -5.72 -17.38
C ARG A 113 7.54 -6.64 -16.95
N GLU A 114 8.70 -6.49 -17.58
CA GLU A 114 9.84 -7.34 -17.28
C GLU A 114 10.33 -7.17 -15.84
N ASN A 115 10.43 -5.93 -15.37
CA ASN A 115 10.79 -5.64 -13.97
C ASN A 115 9.76 -6.19 -12.99
N ALA A 116 8.47 -6.07 -13.28
CA ALA A 116 7.42 -6.66 -12.44
C ALA A 116 7.54 -8.19 -12.35
N ARG A 117 7.83 -8.87 -13.47
CA ARG A 117 8.07 -10.32 -13.47
C ARG A 117 9.28 -10.71 -12.63
N ARG A 118 10.39 -9.97 -12.75
CA ARG A 118 11.60 -10.17 -11.93
C ARG A 118 11.29 -10.06 -10.43
N ILE A 119 10.54 -9.04 -10.02
CA ILE A 119 10.15 -8.83 -8.62
C ILE A 119 9.23 -9.94 -8.12
N ALA A 120 8.21 -10.33 -8.91
CA ALA A 120 7.28 -11.40 -8.53
C ALA A 120 7.96 -12.78 -8.47
N ALA A 121 8.92 -13.06 -9.36
CA ALA A 121 9.74 -14.27 -9.29
C ALA A 121 10.60 -14.30 -8.02
N ALA A 122 11.24 -13.17 -7.66
CA ALA A 122 11.99 -13.05 -6.42
C ALA A 122 11.10 -13.25 -5.19
N ALA A 123 9.87 -12.72 -5.20
CA ALA A 123 8.91 -12.92 -4.12
C ALA A 123 8.56 -14.40 -3.93
N ARG A 124 8.21 -15.10 -5.01
CA ARG A 124 7.92 -16.55 -4.99
C ARG A 124 9.09 -17.36 -4.46
N GLN A 125 10.31 -17.04 -4.89
CA GLN A 125 11.52 -17.75 -4.46
C GLN A 125 11.78 -17.57 -2.96
N ALA A 126 11.54 -16.36 -2.43
CA ALA A 126 11.81 -16.02 -1.03
C ALA A 126 10.77 -16.55 -0.04
N ALA A 127 9.54 -16.84 -0.50
CA ALA A 127 8.38 -17.08 0.36
C ALA A 127 8.51 -18.25 1.35
N GLY A 128 9.28 -19.29 1.02
CA GLY A 128 9.53 -20.43 1.90
C GLY A 128 8.26 -21.16 2.42
N GLY A 129 7.11 -21.00 1.74
CA GLY A 129 5.80 -21.54 2.16
C GLY A 129 4.83 -20.52 2.78
N GLY A 130 5.27 -19.29 3.04
CA GLY A 130 4.42 -18.17 3.49
C GLY A 130 3.69 -17.42 2.35
N ARG A 131 3.01 -16.32 2.69
CA ARG A 131 2.36 -15.41 1.71
C ARG A 131 3.44 -14.65 0.92
N ASP A 132 3.26 -14.48 -0.39
CA ASP A 132 4.30 -14.00 -1.33
C ASP A 132 3.85 -12.88 -2.28
N TRP A 133 2.86 -12.08 -1.89
CA TRP A 133 2.22 -11.10 -2.76
C TRP A 133 3.10 -9.91 -3.12
N VAL A 134 3.31 -9.70 -4.43
CA VAL A 134 3.72 -8.40 -4.98
C VAL A 134 2.48 -7.61 -5.34
N VAL A 135 2.13 -6.61 -4.53
CA VAL A 135 0.92 -5.81 -4.71
C VAL A 135 1.21 -4.62 -5.61
N LEU A 136 0.55 -4.59 -6.77
CA LEU A 136 0.58 -3.47 -7.68
C LEU A 136 -0.29 -2.34 -7.14
N ASP A 137 0.35 -1.24 -6.74
CA ASP A 137 -0.35 -0.05 -6.27
C ASP A 137 -1.05 0.66 -7.44
N MET A 138 -2.25 1.17 -7.17
CA MET A 138 -3.08 1.82 -8.19
C MET A 138 -2.87 3.32 -8.13
N GLU A 139 -2.20 3.82 -9.16
CA GLU A 139 -1.85 5.21 -9.35
C GLU A 139 -3.03 5.99 -9.99
N ASP A 140 -2.76 6.91 -10.91
CA ASP A 140 -3.80 7.67 -11.61
C ASP A 140 -4.55 6.84 -12.68
N SER A 141 -5.67 7.38 -13.15
CA SER A 141 -6.55 6.67 -14.07
C SER A 141 -5.90 6.30 -15.42
N GLY A 142 -4.84 7.00 -15.84
CA GLY A 142 -4.12 6.71 -17.08
C GLY A 142 -3.34 5.41 -17.05
N LEU A 143 -2.98 4.92 -15.86
CA LEU A 143 -2.23 3.67 -15.68
C LEU A 143 -3.13 2.47 -15.39
N ARG A 144 -4.39 2.68 -14.99
CA ARG A 144 -5.29 1.62 -14.52
C ARG A 144 -5.34 0.41 -15.44
N GLU A 145 -5.52 0.63 -16.75
CA GLU A 145 -5.67 -0.47 -17.69
C GLU A 145 -4.38 -1.28 -17.82
N ARG A 146 -3.24 -0.60 -17.83
CA ARG A 146 -1.92 -1.22 -17.87
C ARG A 146 -1.65 -2.01 -16.58
N THR A 147 -1.98 -1.46 -15.42
CA THR A 147 -1.81 -2.13 -14.12
C THR A 147 -2.69 -3.36 -13.98
N CYS A 148 -3.96 -3.29 -14.38
CA CYS A 148 -4.84 -4.47 -14.36
C CYS A 148 -4.41 -5.53 -15.38
N ALA A 149 -3.93 -5.14 -16.56
CA ALA A 149 -3.40 -6.08 -17.54
C ALA A 149 -2.12 -6.77 -17.03
N LEU A 150 -1.22 -6.02 -16.39
CA LEU A 150 -0.02 -6.56 -15.76
C LEU A 150 -0.36 -7.59 -14.69
N HIS A 151 -1.31 -7.27 -13.80
CA HIS A 151 -1.79 -8.19 -12.77
C HIS A 151 -2.25 -9.52 -13.37
N ALA A 152 -3.13 -9.47 -14.37
CA ALA A 152 -3.63 -10.66 -15.06
C ALA A 152 -2.52 -11.44 -15.80
N GLU A 153 -1.51 -10.74 -16.32
CA GLU A 153 -0.34 -11.36 -16.97
C GLU A 153 0.53 -12.13 -15.97
N LEU A 154 0.83 -11.54 -14.81
CA LEU A 154 1.62 -12.18 -13.76
C LEU A 154 0.90 -13.43 -13.21
N LEU A 155 -0.41 -13.35 -12.97
CA LEU A 155 -1.19 -14.50 -12.52
C LEU A 155 -1.21 -15.63 -13.55
N ARG A 156 -1.37 -15.32 -14.86
CA ARG A 156 -1.28 -16.33 -15.93
C ARG A 156 0.09 -16.99 -16.02
N ALA A 157 1.15 -16.27 -15.67
CA ALA A 157 2.50 -16.81 -15.56
C ALA A 157 2.74 -17.61 -14.26
N GLY A 158 1.73 -17.78 -13.41
CA GLY A 158 1.85 -18.47 -12.12
C GLY A 158 2.65 -17.71 -11.07
N LEU A 159 2.91 -16.42 -11.29
CA LEU A 159 3.66 -15.55 -10.38
C LEU A 159 2.71 -14.89 -9.36
N PRO A 160 3.19 -14.63 -8.13
CA PRO A 160 2.36 -14.01 -7.11
C PRO A 160 2.19 -12.51 -7.41
N ALA A 161 0.94 -12.11 -7.62
CA ALA A 161 0.60 -10.72 -7.86
C ALA A 161 -0.66 -10.38 -7.07
N GLY A 162 -0.65 -9.23 -6.40
CA GLY A 162 -1.83 -8.58 -5.86
C GLY A 162 -2.12 -7.28 -6.61
N LEU A 163 -3.30 -6.72 -6.38
CA LEU A 163 -3.75 -5.50 -7.04
C LEU A 163 -4.38 -4.54 -6.05
N THR A 164 -4.14 -3.24 -6.20
CA THR A 164 -4.92 -2.21 -5.50
C THR A 164 -6.07 -1.72 -6.39
N LEU A 165 -7.26 -1.50 -5.82
CA LEU A 165 -8.37 -0.81 -6.49
C LEU A 165 -8.94 0.31 -5.61
N GLN A 166 -9.50 1.32 -6.26
CA GLN A 166 -9.94 2.57 -5.64
C GLN A 166 -11.47 2.66 -5.64
N ALA A 167 -12.11 2.53 -4.48
CA ALA A 167 -13.57 2.54 -4.33
C ALA A 167 -14.25 3.80 -4.91
N ARG A 168 -13.54 4.93 -4.96
CA ARG A 168 -14.08 6.17 -5.53
C ARG A 168 -14.39 6.09 -7.03
N ARG A 169 -13.81 5.16 -7.79
CA ARG A 169 -14.01 5.07 -9.25
C ARG A 169 -15.29 4.31 -9.57
N ARG A 170 -16.11 4.86 -10.47
CA ARG A 170 -17.39 4.22 -10.87
C ARG A 170 -17.20 2.83 -11.49
N ARG A 171 -16.05 2.58 -12.12
CA ARG A 171 -15.72 1.30 -12.76
C ARG A 171 -15.21 0.22 -11.80
N THR A 172 -14.91 0.54 -10.55
CA THR A 172 -14.20 -0.38 -9.65
C THR A 172 -14.92 -1.72 -9.47
N LEU A 173 -16.25 -1.75 -9.44
CA LEU A 173 -16.99 -3.01 -9.35
C LEU A 173 -16.81 -3.90 -10.59
N VAL A 174 -16.72 -3.30 -11.78
CA VAL A 174 -16.46 -4.03 -13.04
C VAL A 174 -15.05 -4.62 -13.01
N ASP A 175 -14.08 -3.82 -12.59
CA ASP A 175 -12.68 -4.25 -12.51
C ASP A 175 -12.50 -5.35 -11.45
N LEU A 176 -13.14 -5.19 -10.28
CA LEU A 176 -13.10 -6.14 -9.19
C LEU A 176 -13.71 -7.49 -9.61
N ALA A 177 -14.84 -7.50 -10.33
CA ALA A 177 -15.50 -8.72 -10.79
C ALA A 177 -14.59 -9.63 -11.63
N GLN A 178 -13.59 -9.07 -12.31
CA GLN A 178 -12.59 -9.84 -13.06
C GLN A 178 -11.56 -10.52 -12.15
N VAL A 179 -11.41 -10.08 -10.90
CA VAL A 179 -10.32 -10.46 -10.00
C VAL A 179 -10.79 -11.38 -8.85
N VAL A 180 -11.99 -11.18 -8.31
CA VAL A 180 -12.51 -11.92 -7.12
C VAL A 180 -12.44 -13.43 -7.26
N GLY A 181 -12.60 -13.97 -8.47
CA GLY A 181 -12.60 -15.41 -8.72
C GLY A 181 -11.22 -16.05 -8.88
N GLN A 182 -10.14 -15.35 -8.52
CA GLN A 182 -8.76 -15.79 -8.70
C GLN A 182 -8.03 -15.86 -7.35
N ARG A 183 -7.03 -16.75 -7.26
CA ARG A 183 -6.11 -16.81 -6.11
C ARG A 183 -5.14 -15.62 -6.17
N THR A 184 -5.55 -14.50 -5.60
CA THR A 184 -4.79 -13.24 -5.58
C THR A 184 -5.10 -12.44 -4.32
N SER A 185 -4.19 -11.55 -3.93
CA SER A 185 -4.52 -10.48 -2.98
C SER A 185 -5.14 -9.28 -3.71
N LEU A 186 -6.11 -8.62 -3.08
CA LEU A 186 -6.61 -7.33 -3.55
C LEU A 186 -6.78 -6.34 -2.41
N ARG A 187 -6.12 -5.20 -2.54
CA ARG A 187 -6.22 -4.07 -1.63
C ARG A 187 -7.29 -3.10 -2.11
N LEU A 188 -8.35 -2.94 -1.32
CA LEU A 188 -9.39 -1.94 -1.54
C LEU A 188 -9.10 -0.68 -0.71
N VAL A 189 -8.89 0.44 -1.39
CA VAL A 189 -8.71 1.77 -0.78
C VAL A 189 -9.83 2.71 -1.21
N LYS A 190 -10.04 3.84 -0.49
CA LYS A 190 -10.93 4.90 -0.98
C LYS A 190 -10.42 5.52 -2.28
N GLY A 191 -9.10 5.68 -2.40
CA GLY A 191 -8.39 6.30 -3.53
C GLY A 191 -7.90 7.71 -3.20
N ALA A 192 -6.59 7.93 -3.35
CA ALA A 192 -5.91 9.15 -2.93
C ALA A 192 -6.11 10.34 -3.88
N PHE A 193 -6.30 10.07 -5.18
CA PHE A 193 -6.33 11.11 -6.22
C PHE A 193 -7.75 11.32 -6.77
N PRO A 194 -8.37 12.49 -6.57
CA PRO A 194 -9.70 12.78 -7.11
C PRO A 194 -9.66 13.10 -8.61
N GLU A 195 -10.49 12.42 -9.39
CA GLU A 195 -10.78 12.79 -10.79
C GLU A 195 -12.29 12.79 -11.01
N ARG A 196 -12.89 13.99 -10.84
CA ARG A 196 -14.35 14.16 -10.77
C ARG A 196 -15.12 13.52 -11.93
N ALA A 197 -14.55 13.56 -13.14
CA ALA A 197 -15.16 12.98 -14.31
C ALA A 197 -15.34 11.46 -14.20
N LEU A 198 -14.50 10.76 -13.44
CA LEU A 198 -14.49 9.29 -13.31
C LEU A 198 -15.02 8.80 -11.95
N ASP A 199 -15.07 9.70 -10.97
CA ASP A 199 -15.40 9.37 -9.59
C ASP A 199 -16.91 9.31 -9.31
N HIS A 200 -17.28 8.59 -8.26
CA HIS A 200 -18.55 8.78 -7.59
C HIS A 200 -18.65 10.18 -6.98
N ALA A 201 -19.85 10.75 -6.99
CA ALA A 201 -20.10 12.09 -6.48
C ALA A 201 -20.31 12.09 -4.95
N GLY A 202 -19.42 12.79 -4.23
CA GLY A 202 -19.57 13.03 -2.79
C GLY A 202 -19.11 11.88 -1.90
N ARG A 203 -18.83 12.20 -0.64
CA ARG A 203 -18.24 11.27 0.33
C ARG A 203 -19.15 10.08 0.63
N ALA A 204 -20.45 10.31 0.85
CA ALA A 204 -21.41 9.26 1.17
C ALA A 204 -21.47 8.19 0.07
N ARG A 205 -21.49 8.60 -1.21
CA ARG A 205 -21.51 7.63 -2.32
C ARG A 205 -20.20 6.85 -2.44
N ILE A 206 -19.06 7.49 -2.17
CA ILE A 206 -17.74 6.82 -2.16
C ILE A 206 -17.66 5.80 -1.02
N ASP A 207 -18.15 6.15 0.17
CA ASP A 207 -18.20 5.23 1.30
C ASP A 207 -19.14 4.05 1.01
N GLN A 208 -20.30 4.29 0.38
CA GLN A 208 -21.17 3.21 -0.12
C GLN A 208 -20.46 2.35 -1.18
N ALA A 209 -19.76 2.96 -2.15
CA ALA A 209 -19.04 2.21 -3.18
C ALA A 209 -17.92 1.34 -2.59
N TYR A 210 -17.31 1.77 -1.49
CA TYR A 210 -16.34 0.97 -0.74
C TYR A 210 -17.01 -0.29 -0.17
N LEU A 211 -18.19 -0.15 0.44
CA LEU A 211 -18.95 -1.27 0.99
C LEU A 211 -19.51 -2.18 -0.11
N ASP A 212 -19.98 -1.62 -1.23
CA ASP A 212 -20.42 -2.38 -2.41
C ASP A 212 -19.28 -3.29 -2.92
N ALA A 213 -18.06 -2.75 -2.98
CA ALA A 213 -16.86 -3.51 -3.37
C ALA A 213 -16.46 -4.53 -2.31
N ALA A 214 -16.54 -4.19 -1.02
CA ALA A 214 -16.28 -5.12 0.07
C ALA A 214 -17.23 -6.33 0.05
N THR A 215 -18.51 -6.12 -0.25
CA THR A 215 -19.50 -7.20 -0.42
C THR A 215 -19.07 -8.17 -1.52
N LEU A 216 -18.58 -7.67 -2.64
CA LEU A 216 -18.10 -8.51 -3.74
C LEU A 216 -16.81 -9.27 -3.38
N MET A 217 -15.93 -8.67 -2.58
CA MET A 217 -14.70 -9.28 -2.09
C MET A 217 -14.93 -10.38 -1.04
N LEU A 218 -16.03 -10.31 -0.28
CA LEU A 218 -16.37 -11.21 0.82
C LEU A 218 -17.43 -12.24 0.42
N THR A 219 -17.49 -12.64 -0.85
CA THR A 219 -18.39 -13.72 -1.29
C THR A 219 -17.79 -15.11 -1.00
N PRO A 220 -18.61 -16.16 -0.80
CA PRO A 220 -18.10 -17.54 -0.69
C PRO A 220 -17.23 -17.94 -1.88
N ARG A 221 -17.62 -17.52 -3.10
CA ARG A 221 -16.82 -17.73 -4.32
C ARG A 221 -15.42 -17.14 -4.23
N ALA A 222 -15.27 -15.94 -3.67
CA ALA A 222 -13.96 -15.33 -3.48
C ALA A 222 -13.11 -16.17 -2.51
N ARG A 223 -13.71 -16.60 -1.39
CA ARG A 223 -13.04 -17.46 -0.41
C ARG A 223 -12.55 -18.77 -1.03
N ASP A 224 -13.42 -19.47 -1.74
CA ASP A 224 -13.12 -20.78 -2.34
C ASP A 224 -12.04 -20.67 -3.44
N ALA A 225 -11.93 -19.51 -4.10
CA ALA A 225 -10.88 -19.21 -5.06
C ALA A 225 -9.50 -18.94 -4.41
N GLY A 226 -9.42 -18.86 -3.07
CA GLY A 226 -8.20 -18.46 -2.36
C GLY A 226 -7.87 -16.98 -2.53
N PHE A 227 -8.87 -16.14 -2.79
CA PHE A 227 -8.73 -14.69 -2.83
C PHE A 227 -8.44 -14.16 -1.43
N LEU A 228 -7.52 -13.20 -1.32
CA LEU A 228 -7.20 -12.52 -0.06
C LEU A 228 -7.71 -11.06 -0.10
N PRO A 229 -8.86 -10.76 0.54
CA PRO A 229 -9.35 -9.40 0.68
C PRO A 229 -8.44 -8.60 1.64
N VAL A 230 -8.01 -7.42 1.21
CA VAL A 230 -7.27 -6.47 2.05
C VAL A 230 -8.01 -5.12 2.05
N PHE A 231 -8.47 -4.68 3.21
CA PHE A 231 -9.22 -3.44 3.39
C PHE A 231 -8.30 -2.32 3.87
N GLY A 232 -7.81 -1.52 2.93
CA GLY A 232 -6.94 -0.37 3.18
C GLY A 232 -7.72 0.85 3.68
N THR A 233 -7.93 0.96 5.00
CA THR A 233 -8.71 2.05 5.60
C THR A 233 -8.33 2.34 7.06
N HIS A 234 -8.30 3.62 7.43
CA HIS A 234 -8.20 4.08 8.82
C HIS A 234 -9.56 4.52 9.40
N ASP A 235 -10.62 4.39 8.62
CA ASP A 235 -12.00 4.74 8.97
C ASP A 235 -12.63 3.57 9.73
N ASP A 236 -12.78 3.74 11.05
CA ASP A 236 -13.31 2.73 11.97
C ASP A 236 -14.78 2.38 11.68
N ARG A 237 -15.57 3.35 11.19
CA ARG A 237 -16.95 3.09 10.75
C ARG A 237 -17.00 2.13 9.56
N LEU A 238 -16.16 2.35 8.56
CA LEU A 238 -16.06 1.43 7.43
C LEU A 238 -15.50 0.08 7.84
N ALA A 239 -14.47 0.06 8.69
CA ALA A 239 -13.92 -1.19 9.20
C ALA A 239 -14.99 -2.00 9.96
N GLY A 240 -15.78 -1.35 10.81
CA GLY A 240 -16.89 -2.01 11.53
C GLY A 240 -17.97 -2.57 10.59
N ALA A 241 -18.32 -1.85 9.54
CA ALA A 241 -19.26 -2.35 8.52
C ALA A 241 -18.69 -3.55 7.75
N VAL A 242 -17.39 -3.53 7.41
CA VAL A 242 -16.71 -4.69 6.79
C VAL A 242 -16.69 -5.90 7.73
N MET A 243 -16.44 -5.71 9.03
CA MET A 243 -16.50 -6.79 10.02
C MET A 243 -17.89 -7.43 10.10
N ALA A 244 -18.95 -6.61 10.12
CA ALA A 244 -20.33 -7.09 10.15
C ALA A 244 -20.65 -7.91 8.90
N LEU A 245 -20.31 -7.37 7.72
CA LEU A 245 -20.46 -8.05 6.43
C LEU A 245 -19.68 -9.36 6.37
N ALA A 246 -18.41 -9.38 6.80
CA ALA A 246 -17.58 -10.58 6.82
C ALA A 246 -18.22 -11.68 7.68
N ARG A 247 -18.71 -11.31 8.88
CA ARG A 247 -19.43 -12.23 9.76
C ARG A 247 -20.71 -12.78 9.13
N GLU A 248 -21.50 -11.94 8.47
CA GLU A 248 -22.71 -12.34 7.76
C GLU A 248 -22.42 -13.31 6.61
N GLN A 249 -21.30 -13.13 5.91
CA GLN A 249 -20.85 -13.99 4.82
C GLN A 249 -20.02 -15.20 5.29
N GLY A 250 -19.84 -15.38 6.60
CA GLY A 250 -19.13 -16.51 7.19
C GLY A 250 -17.61 -16.48 7.01
N TRP A 251 -17.00 -15.30 6.85
CA TRP A 251 -15.55 -15.12 6.83
C TRP A 251 -15.00 -14.99 8.26
N ALA A 252 -13.94 -15.76 8.56
CA ALA A 252 -13.22 -15.66 9.80
C ALA A 252 -12.29 -14.42 9.83
N PRO A 253 -11.97 -13.87 11.02
CA PRO A 253 -11.15 -12.66 11.17
C PRO A 253 -9.74 -12.72 10.56
N ASP A 254 -9.20 -13.91 10.26
CA ASP A 254 -7.86 -14.13 9.70
C ASP A 254 -7.86 -14.49 8.19
N GLU A 255 -9.05 -14.65 7.60
CA GLU A 255 -9.24 -14.90 6.16
C GLU A 255 -9.18 -13.62 5.31
N PHE A 256 -9.29 -12.45 5.94
CA PHE A 256 -9.11 -11.14 5.32
C PHE A 256 -8.24 -10.25 6.20
N GLU A 257 -7.70 -9.16 5.66
CA GLU A 257 -6.84 -8.24 6.40
C GLU A 257 -7.38 -6.81 6.41
N PHE A 258 -7.21 -6.12 7.54
CA PHE A 258 -7.23 -4.66 7.55
C PHE A 258 -5.82 -4.14 7.33
N GLU A 259 -5.64 -3.21 6.41
CA GLU A 259 -4.36 -2.58 6.17
C GLU A 259 -4.39 -1.08 6.44
N MET A 260 -3.35 -0.61 7.15
CA MET A 260 -3.21 0.80 7.51
C MET A 260 -1.78 1.27 7.25
N LEU A 261 -1.62 2.55 6.95
CA LEU A 261 -0.29 3.17 6.91
C LEU A 261 0.42 3.05 8.26
N TYR A 262 1.70 2.68 8.22
CA TYR A 262 2.60 2.80 9.35
C TYR A 262 2.63 4.24 9.87
N GLY A 263 2.65 4.42 11.20
CA GLY A 263 2.56 5.73 11.84
C GLY A 263 1.15 6.23 12.12
N VAL A 264 0.11 5.63 11.52
CA VAL A 264 -1.26 6.16 11.53
C VAL A 264 -2.22 5.26 12.31
N ARG A 265 -2.87 5.84 13.33
CA ARG A 265 -3.84 5.16 14.20
C ARG A 265 -3.32 3.83 14.81
N PRO A 266 -2.14 3.81 15.47
CA PRO A 266 -1.63 2.59 16.12
C PRO A 266 -2.59 2.07 17.20
N ASP A 267 -3.35 2.96 17.85
CA ASP A 267 -4.47 2.62 18.74
C ASP A 267 -5.46 1.66 18.08
N TRP A 268 -5.83 1.96 16.83
CA TRP A 268 -6.81 1.18 16.09
C TRP A 268 -6.22 -0.12 15.53
N GLN A 269 -4.97 -0.10 15.08
CA GLN A 269 -4.25 -1.30 14.69
C GLN A 269 -4.20 -2.34 15.82
N LEU A 270 -3.87 -1.89 17.03
CA LEU A 270 -3.84 -2.76 18.22
C LEU A 270 -5.24 -3.21 18.63
N ALA A 271 -6.24 -2.34 18.55
CA ALA A 271 -7.63 -2.72 18.85
C ALA A 271 -8.13 -3.83 17.92
N LEU A 272 -7.91 -3.72 16.61
CA LEU A 272 -8.27 -4.76 15.65
C LEU A 272 -7.56 -6.10 15.92
N ARG A 273 -6.27 -6.05 16.28
CA ARG A 273 -5.53 -7.26 16.68
C ARG A 273 -6.11 -7.91 17.94
N ARG A 274 -6.48 -7.11 18.95
CA ARG A 274 -7.14 -7.62 20.19
C ARG A 274 -8.51 -8.24 19.90
N LEU A 275 -9.20 -7.76 18.87
CA LEU A 275 -10.46 -8.34 18.37
C LEU A 275 -10.24 -9.60 17.50
N GLY A 276 -8.99 -10.02 17.27
CA GLY A 276 -8.64 -11.23 16.51
C GLY A 276 -8.41 -11.03 15.02
N TYR A 277 -8.67 -9.84 14.47
CA TYR A 277 -8.54 -9.59 13.03
C TYR A 277 -7.08 -9.56 12.58
N ALA A 278 -6.80 -10.09 11.38
CA ALA A 278 -5.49 -9.90 10.76
C ALA A 278 -5.28 -8.43 10.38
N VAL A 279 -4.13 -7.87 10.81
CA VAL A 279 -3.75 -6.48 10.53
C VAL A 279 -2.41 -6.46 9.84
N ARG A 280 -2.32 -5.69 8.76
CA ARG A 280 -1.09 -5.38 8.05
C ARG A 280 -0.82 -3.87 8.11
N VAL A 281 0.44 -3.49 8.21
CA VAL A 281 0.85 -2.10 8.01
C VAL A 281 1.56 -1.93 6.68
N TYR A 282 1.15 -0.92 5.91
CA TYR A 282 1.93 -0.45 4.77
C TYR A 282 3.15 0.28 5.33
N LEU A 283 4.34 -0.26 5.07
CA LEU A 283 5.60 0.11 5.70
C LEU A 283 6.57 0.66 4.64
N PRO A 284 6.56 1.98 4.41
CA PRO A 284 7.52 2.62 3.52
C PRO A 284 8.94 2.53 4.08
N PHE A 285 9.95 2.39 3.22
CA PHE A 285 11.36 2.44 3.61
C PHE A 285 12.22 3.09 2.52
N GLY A 286 13.41 3.57 2.90
CA GLY A 286 14.34 4.24 1.99
C GLY A 286 14.66 5.67 2.41
N ALA A 287 15.76 6.20 1.87
CA ALA A 287 16.29 7.51 2.26
C ALA A 287 15.45 8.70 1.76
N ASP A 288 14.73 8.56 0.64
CA ASP A 288 13.94 9.64 0.02
C ASP A 288 12.50 9.71 0.54
N TRP A 289 12.35 9.75 1.86
CA TRP A 289 11.04 9.82 2.51
C TRP A 289 10.33 11.17 2.38
N TRP A 290 11.08 12.24 2.07
CA TRP A 290 10.56 13.61 2.09
C TRP A 290 9.46 13.87 1.04
N PRO A 291 9.62 13.52 -0.25
CA PRO A 291 8.54 13.63 -1.22
C PRO A 291 7.29 12.82 -0.83
N TYR A 292 7.46 11.65 -0.23
CA TYR A 292 6.36 10.83 0.26
C TYR A 292 5.60 11.52 1.41
N ALA A 293 6.31 12.00 2.43
CA ALA A 293 5.69 12.73 3.55
C ALA A 293 4.98 14.01 3.09
N VAL A 294 5.56 14.77 2.18
CA VAL A 294 4.94 15.99 1.62
C VAL A 294 3.68 15.67 0.81
N ARG A 295 3.67 14.59 0.03
CA ARG A 295 2.45 14.13 -0.66
C ARG A 295 1.36 13.73 0.32
N ARG A 296 1.70 12.99 1.39
CA ARG A 296 0.76 12.60 2.45
C ARG A 296 0.13 13.81 3.16
N VAL A 297 0.89 14.90 3.33
CA VAL A 297 0.37 16.20 3.82
C VAL A 297 -0.52 16.89 2.78
N GLY A 298 -0.10 16.89 1.51
CA GLY A 298 -0.80 17.54 0.39
C GLY A 298 -2.14 16.89 0.00
N GLU A 299 -2.32 15.60 0.29
CA GLU A 299 -3.50 14.80 -0.06
C GLU A 299 -4.78 15.23 0.70
N ASN A 300 -4.68 15.81 1.90
CA ASN A 300 -5.82 16.36 2.63
C ASN A 300 -5.35 17.40 3.66
N PRO A 301 -5.90 18.63 3.72
CA PRO A 301 -5.52 19.60 4.76
C PRO A 301 -5.76 19.12 6.19
N ARG A 302 -6.65 18.13 6.42
CA ARG A 302 -6.78 17.44 7.72
C ARG A 302 -5.58 16.53 8.04
N ASN A 303 -4.84 16.05 7.03
CA ASN A 303 -3.57 15.33 7.21
C ASN A 303 -2.44 16.29 7.63
N ALA A 304 -2.52 17.57 7.26
CA ALA A 304 -1.61 18.58 7.79
C ALA A 304 -1.79 18.79 9.30
N TRP A 305 -3.03 18.68 9.81
CA TRP A 305 -3.31 18.66 11.24
C TRP A 305 -2.85 17.37 11.93
N LEU A 306 -2.94 16.21 11.26
CA LEU A 306 -2.33 14.96 11.74
C LEU A 306 -0.80 15.06 11.82
N LEU A 307 -0.16 15.70 10.84
CA LEU A 307 1.27 16.02 10.90
C LEU A 307 1.57 17.01 12.02
N ALA A 308 0.79 18.08 12.16
CA ALA A 308 0.94 19.08 13.22
C ALA A 308 0.75 18.50 14.63
N ARG A 309 -0.17 17.54 14.80
CA ARG A 309 -0.36 16.85 16.08
C ARG A 309 0.74 15.81 16.35
N SER A 310 1.33 15.24 15.29
CA SER A 310 2.52 14.39 15.41
C SER A 310 3.81 15.18 15.68
N LEU A 311 3.86 16.46 15.27
CA LEU A 311 4.93 17.40 15.62
C LEU A 311 4.94 17.79 17.10
N ALA A 312 3.81 17.62 17.80
CA ALA A 312 3.65 17.92 19.22
C ALA A 312 3.75 16.68 20.13
N ALA A 313 3.94 15.49 19.56
CA ALA A 313 4.00 14.23 20.31
C ALA A 313 5.39 13.59 20.17
N ASP A 314 6.27 13.87 21.13
CA ASP A 314 7.59 13.24 21.31
C ASP A 314 7.46 11.80 21.82
N GLY A 315 6.85 10.90 21.02
CA GLY A 315 6.66 9.50 21.41
C GLY A 315 7.01 8.52 20.30
N GLU A 316 7.58 7.38 20.66
CA GLU A 316 7.82 6.28 19.71
C GLU A 316 6.48 5.75 19.18
N TYR A 317 6.52 5.06 18.04
CA TYR A 317 5.31 4.59 17.32
C TYR A 317 4.36 3.74 18.17
N PHE A 318 4.88 3.01 19.16
CA PHE A 318 4.09 2.26 20.15
C PHE A 318 4.28 2.73 21.60
N GLY A 319 4.77 3.96 21.82
CA GLY A 319 5.18 4.46 23.14
C GLY A 319 6.68 4.53 23.21
#